data_AF-A0A3L7Y9M8-F1
#
_entry.id   AF-A0A3L7Y9M8-F1
#
_cell.length_a   1.000
_cell.length_b   1.000
_cell.length_c   1.000
_cell.angle_alpha   90.00
_cell.angle_beta   90.00
_cell.angle_gamma   90.00
#
_symmetry.space_group_name_H-M   'P 1'
#
loop_
_entity.id
_entity.type
_entity.pdbx_description
1 polymer ?
#
loop_
_entity_poly.entity_id
_entity_poly.type
_entity_poly.pdbx_seq_one_letter_code
_entity_poly.pdbx_strand_id
1 'polypeptide(L)'
;FLPLGFGSQLSAAVARADVVHLHEFRSYQNAVALPIIERQGKPFVVTPQGSLPRIMGRYALKAVYDQLYGRRILRRAARLHALDDMERRQYIALGVEPARIAIRPNGIDPAEFDTLPDAAAFRARHGIAAGTPIILFLARVNRIKGVDFLVQSFALVHKQVPQALLLIVGPDDGYLGEVKRQVNALGIAEHVRFIGYLDGKEKLAAYRAASVYVLPSTYDIFGITLLEALACGTPVIATDGVGFADFMRQNNIGAVVNFGDTAALQAEIVRVLQQPVPELAARSAAGRRYVLENFGWDSIARDWLPVYAGCAVN
;
A
#
# COMPACT_ATOMS: atom_id res chain seq x y z
N PHE A 1 -19.62 -9.23 7.25
CA PHE A 1 -20.61 -8.29 6.71
C PHE A 1 -21.35 -8.97 5.57
N LEU A 2 -22.66 -9.18 5.69
CA LEU A 2 -23.51 -9.65 4.59
C LEU A 2 -24.31 -8.43 4.11
N PRO A 3 -24.12 -7.95 2.87
CA PRO A 3 -24.88 -6.82 2.38
C PRO A 3 -26.38 -7.16 2.41
N LEU A 4 -27.22 -6.23 2.85
CA LEU A 4 -28.67 -6.40 2.77
C LEU A 4 -29.05 -6.63 1.30
N GLY A 5 -29.81 -7.69 1.01
CA GLY A 5 -30.26 -8.02 -0.35
C GLY A 5 -29.30 -8.86 -1.21
N PHE A 6 -28.14 -9.28 -0.68
CA PHE A 6 -27.11 -10.03 -1.44
C PHE A 6 -27.57 -11.36 -2.07
N GLY A 7 -28.75 -11.87 -1.70
CA GLY A 7 -29.41 -12.99 -2.39
C GLY A 7 -30.35 -12.54 -3.51
N SER A 8 -31.52 -12.03 -3.13
CA SER A 8 -32.62 -11.73 -4.07
C SER A 8 -32.30 -10.64 -5.09
N GLN A 9 -31.50 -9.63 -4.71
CA GLN A 9 -31.17 -8.52 -5.60
C GLN A 9 -29.92 -8.77 -6.43
N LEU A 10 -29.02 -9.66 -5.99
CA LEU A 10 -27.78 -9.96 -6.69
C LEU A 10 -28.02 -10.53 -8.08
N SER A 11 -28.98 -11.46 -8.23
CA SER A 11 -29.32 -12.02 -9.53
C SER A 11 -29.83 -10.95 -10.50
N ALA A 12 -30.64 -10.00 -10.04
CA ALA A 12 -31.14 -8.90 -10.86
C ALA A 12 -30.03 -7.90 -11.21
N ALA A 13 -29.13 -7.61 -10.27
CA ALA A 13 -27.99 -6.73 -10.51
C ALA A 13 -27.03 -7.31 -11.55
N VAL A 14 -26.69 -8.60 -11.44
CA VAL A 14 -25.87 -9.32 -12.43
C VAL A 14 -26.53 -9.29 -13.81
N ALA A 15 -27.85 -9.48 -13.89
CA ALA A 15 -28.56 -9.48 -15.17
C ALA A 15 -28.48 -8.13 -15.90
N ARG A 16 -28.49 -7.03 -15.14
CA ARG A 16 -28.44 -5.66 -15.66
C ARG A 16 -27.02 -5.16 -15.97
N ALA A 17 -25.99 -5.81 -15.45
CA ALA A 17 -24.61 -5.41 -15.67
C ALA A 17 -24.10 -5.89 -17.04
N ASP A 18 -23.30 -5.06 -17.71
CA ASP A 18 -22.55 -5.48 -18.91
C ASP A 18 -21.36 -6.36 -18.53
N VAL A 19 -20.67 -5.99 -17.44
CA VAL A 19 -19.53 -6.73 -16.87
C VAL A 19 -19.63 -6.73 -15.35
N VAL A 20 -19.30 -7.84 -14.72
CA VAL A 20 -19.22 -7.95 -13.25
C VAL A 20 -17.76 -7.86 -12.79
N HIS A 21 -17.46 -7.01 -11.82
CA HIS A 21 -16.11 -6.92 -11.26
C HIS A 21 -16.08 -7.49 -9.84
N LEU A 22 -15.38 -8.62 -9.67
CA LEU A 22 -15.16 -9.27 -8.39
C LEU A 22 -13.94 -8.65 -7.69
N HIS A 23 -14.14 -8.21 -6.45
CA HIS A 23 -13.06 -7.73 -5.58
C HIS A 23 -12.73 -8.78 -4.52
N GLU A 24 -11.46 -8.85 -4.13
CA GLU A 24 -10.83 -9.96 -3.38
C GLU A 24 -10.82 -11.27 -4.19
N PHE A 25 -9.85 -12.15 -3.94
CA PHE A 25 -9.86 -13.48 -4.58
C PHE A 25 -10.74 -14.47 -3.81
N ARG A 26 -10.59 -14.49 -2.48
CA ARG A 26 -11.19 -15.48 -1.59
C ARG A 26 -12.22 -14.84 -0.67
N SER A 27 -13.41 -14.63 -1.19
CA SER A 27 -14.52 -14.02 -0.45
C SER A 27 -15.78 -14.86 -0.53
N TYR A 28 -16.60 -14.81 0.52
CA TYR A 28 -17.92 -15.44 0.53
C TYR A 28 -18.79 -14.87 -0.61
N GLN A 29 -18.68 -13.56 -0.84
CA GLN A 29 -19.37 -12.83 -1.88
C GLN A 29 -19.11 -13.45 -3.26
N ASN A 30 -17.84 -13.73 -3.57
CA ASN A 30 -17.45 -14.32 -4.86
C ASN A 30 -17.91 -15.78 -4.98
N ALA A 31 -17.91 -16.55 -3.90
CA ALA A 31 -18.43 -17.91 -3.91
C ALA A 31 -19.93 -17.96 -4.23
N VAL A 32 -20.71 -16.99 -3.75
CA VAL A 32 -22.16 -16.87 -4.04
C VAL A 32 -22.43 -16.25 -5.41
N ALA A 33 -21.67 -15.23 -5.81
CA ALA A 33 -21.89 -14.53 -7.08
C ALA A 33 -21.51 -15.38 -8.29
N LEU A 34 -20.44 -16.18 -8.19
CA LEU A 34 -19.88 -16.91 -9.33
C LEU A 34 -20.90 -17.86 -10.02
N PRO A 35 -21.66 -18.72 -9.32
CA PRO A 35 -22.70 -19.53 -9.98
C PRO A 35 -23.76 -18.69 -10.71
N ILE A 36 -24.13 -17.53 -10.17
CA ILE A 36 -25.14 -16.64 -10.77
C ILE A 36 -24.59 -16.01 -12.05
N ILE A 37 -23.35 -15.49 -11.99
CA ILE A 37 -22.64 -14.90 -13.12
C ILE A 37 -22.52 -15.92 -14.26
N GLU A 38 -22.11 -17.14 -13.95
CA GLU A 38 -21.97 -18.22 -14.94
C GLU A 38 -23.32 -18.63 -15.54
N ARG A 39 -24.37 -18.78 -14.72
CA ARG A 39 -25.71 -19.14 -15.20
C ARG A 39 -26.27 -18.10 -16.15
N GLN A 40 -25.97 -16.82 -15.91
CA GLN A 40 -26.43 -15.71 -16.74
C GLN A 40 -25.48 -15.38 -17.90
N GLY A 41 -24.36 -16.11 -18.03
CA GLY A 41 -23.38 -15.89 -19.10
C GLY A 41 -22.71 -14.51 -19.06
N LYS A 42 -22.63 -13.86 -17.89
CA LYS A 42 -22.06 -12.52 -17.78
C LYS A 42 -20.52 -12.58 -17.74
N PRO A 43 -19.81 -11.74 -18.53
CA PRO A 43 -18.37 -11.63 -18.41
C PRO A 43 -18.00 -10.98 -17.08
N PHE A 44 -16.85 -11.36 -16.54
CA PHE A 44 -16.39 -10.81 -15.27
C PHE A 44 -14.88 -10.61 -15.19
N VAL A 45 -14.49 -9.62 -14.38
CA VAL A 45 -13.11 -9.28 -14.02
C VAL A 45 -12.87 -9.61 -12.56
N VAL A 46 -11.63 -9.88 -12.17
CA VAL A 46 -11.25 -10.15 -10.78
C VAL A 46 -10.06 -9.29 -10.39
N THR A 47 -10.21 -8.54 -9.29
CA THR A 47 -9.12 -7.86 -8.60
C THR A 47 -8.89 -8.52 -7.24
N PRO A 48 -7.74 -9.17 -7.00
CA PRO A 48 -7.54 -9.99 -5.82
C PRO A 48 -7.01 -9.21 -4.61
N GLN A 49 -6.50 -7.98 -4.79
CA GLN A 49 -6.08 -7.08 -3.71
C GLN A 49 -5.02 -7.69 -2.77
N GLY A 50 -4.03 -8.39 -3.33
CA GLY A 50 -2.97 -9.04 -2.57
C GLY A 50 -3.40 -10.35 -1.90
N SER A 51 -4.63 -10.80 -2.15
CA SER A 51 -5.18 -12.03 -1.60
C SER A 51 -4.91 -13.26 -2.48
N LEU A 52 -4.14 -13.17 -3.58
CA LEU A 52 -3.80 -14.35 -4.39
C LEU A 52 -2.95 -15.35 -3.61
N PRO A 53 -1.80 -14.95 -3.03
CA PRO A 53 -0.94 -15.89 -2.37
C PRO A 53 -1.57 -16.39 -1.07
N ARG A 54 -1.20 -17.59 -0.65
CA ARG A 54 -1.61 -18.12 0.66
C ARG A 54 -0.58 -17.74 1.73
N ILE A 55 -0.18 -16.48 1.85
CA ILE A 55 0.93 -16.08 2.74
C ILE A 55 0.49 -15.94 4.20
N MET A 56 -0.76 -15.54 4.46
CA MET A 56 -1.25 -15.26 5.82
C MET A 56 -2.42 -16.17 6.22
N GLY A 57 -2.22 -17.00 7.24
CA GLY A 57 -3.27 -17.74 7.97
C GLY A 57 -4.18 -18.66 7.13
N ARG A 58 -4.90 -19.55 7.83
CA ARG A 58 -5.99 -20.40 7.29
C ARG A 58 -5.66 -21.10 5.94
N TYR A 59 -4.43 -21.58 5.80
CA TYR A 59 -3.91 -22.21 4.58
C TYR A 59 -4.84 -23.30 4.02
N ALA A 60 -5.30 -24.21 4.88
CA ALA A 60 -6.19 -25.30 4.48
C ALA A 60 -7.54 -24.77 3.94
N LEU A 61 -8.16 -23.80 4.63
CA LEU A 61 -9.42 -23.21 4.18
C LEU A 61 -9.26 -22.50 2.82
N LYS A 62 -8.13 -21.81 2.61
CA LYS A 62 -7.80 -21.19 1.33
C LYS A 62 -7.62 -22.23 0.23
N ALA A 63 -7.00 -23.37 0.54
CA ALA A 63 -6.85 -24.48 -0.42
C ALA A 63 -8.20 -25.08 -0.81
N VAL A 64 -9.09 -25.30 0.16
CA VAL A 64 -10.47 -25.78 -0.10
C VAL A 64 -11.24 -24.77 -0.95
N TYR A 65 -11.19 -23.48 -0.61
CA TYR A 65 -11.84 -22.44 -1.41
C TYR A 65 -11.29 -22.41 -2.85
N ASP A 66 -9.97 -22.52 -3.02
CA ASP A 66 -9.36 -22.51 -4.35
C ASP A 66 -9.79 -23.71 -5.18
N GLN A 67 -9.97 -24.87 -4.56
CA GLN A 67 -10.45 -26.08 -5.22
C GLN A 67 -11.92 -25.93 -5.67
N LEU A 68 -12.78 -25.35 -4.84
CA LEU A 68 -14.21 -25.22 -5.12
C LEU A 68 -14.56 -24.03 -6.04
N TYR A 69 -13.89 -22.90 -5.84
CA TYR A 69 -14.23 -21.63 -6.49
C TYR A 69 -13.01 -20.99 -7.17
N GLY A 70 -11.88 -20.86 -6.46
CA GLY A 70 -10.75 -20.04 -6.92
C GLY A 70 -10.19 -20.43 -8.29
N ARG A 71 -9.95 -21.72 -8.55
CA ARG A 71 -9.48 -22.20 -9.88
C ARG A 71 -10.47 -21.85 -11.00
N ARG A 72 -11.77 -21.95 -10.71
CA ARG A 72 -12.84 -21.63 -11.67
C ARG A 72 -12.91 -20.13 -11.92
N ILE A 73 -12.76 -19.30 -10.88
CA ILE A 73 -12.63 -17.84 -10.99
C ILE A 73 -11.47 -17.47 -11.92
N LEU A 74 -10.26 -17.98 -11.65
CA LEU A 74 -9.08 -17.68 -12.47
C LEU A 74 -9.22 -18.14 -13.93
N ARG A 75 -9.81 -19.31 -14.14
CA ARG A 75 -10.00 -19.86 -15.48
C ARG A 75 -11.05 -19.12 -16.29
N ARG A 76 -12.15 -18.68 -15.67
CA ARG A 76 -13.31 -18.13 -16.38
C ARG A 76 -13.38 -16.60 -16.43
N ALA A 77 -12.61 -15.89 -15.61
CA ALA A 77 -12.57 -14.44 -15.69
C ALA A 77 -12.16 -13.99 -17.11
N ALA A 78 -12.91 -13.04 -17.68
CA ALA A 78 -12.59 -12.46 -18.98
C ALA A 78 -11.24 -11.73 -18.93
N ARG A 79 -10.99 -11.03 -17.82
CA ARG A 79 -9.70 -10.41 -17.47
C ARG A 79 -9.38 -10.61 -16.00
N LEU A 80 -8.09 -10.70 -15.71
CA LEU A 80 -7.55 -10.74 -14.35
C LEU A 80 -6.80 -9.44 -14.13
N HIS A 81 -7.05 -8.81 -13.00
CA HIS A 81 -6.46 -7.51 -12.71
C HIS A 81 -5.38 -7.65 -11.65
N ALA A 82 -4.20 -7.13 -11.98
CA ALA A 82 -3.06 -7.01 -11.08
C ALA A 82 -2.77 -5.53 -10.79
N LEU A 83 -2.45 -5.20 -9.54
CA LEU A 83 -2.08 -3.83 -9.16
C LEU A 83 -0.72 -3.40 -9.73
N ASP A 84 0.19 -4.36 -9.88
CA ASP A 84 1.56 -4.16 -10.35
C ASP A 84 2.15 -5.46 -10.92
N ASP A 85 3.44 -5.43 -11.28
CA ASP A 85 4.12 -6.61 -11.80
C ASP A 85 4.35 -7.68 -10.73
N MET A 86 4.42 -7.33 -9.43
CA MET A 86 4.50 -8.31 -8.36
C MET A 86 3.23 -9.18 -8.32
N GLU A 87 2.04 -8.57 -8.35
CA GLU A 87 0.77 -9.32 -8.38
C GLU A 87 0.59 -10.08 -9.70
N ARG A 88 1.06 -9.54 -10.83
CA ARG A 88 1.11 -10.26 -12.11
C ARG A 88 1.96 -11.53 -12.02
N ARG A 89 3.15 -11.47 -11.42
CA ARG A 89 4.00 -12.65 -11.20
C ARG A 89 3.32 -13.70 -10.33
N GLN A 90 2.52 -13.27 -9.33
CA GLN A 90 1.74 -14.19 -8.50
C GLN A 90 0.65 -14.92 -9.30
N TYR A 91 -0.03 -14.22 -10.21
CA TYR A 91 -0.97 -14.86 -11.14
C TYR A 91 -0.30 -15.89 -12.04
N ILE A 92 0.84 -15.54 -12.63
CA ILE A 92 1.60 -16.43 -13.51
C ILE A 92 2.04 -17.69 -12.76
N ALA A 93 2.49 -17.55 -11.51
CA ALA A 93 2.84 -18.68 -10.64
C ALA A 93 1.65 -19.61 -10.35
N LEU A 94 0.41 -19.12 -10.51
CA LEU A 94 -0.82 -19.91 -10.40
C LEU A 94 -1.29 -20.48 -11.75
N GLY A 95 -0.49 -20.37 -12.82
CA GLY A 95 -0.76 -20.91 -14.15
C GLY A 95 -1.64 -20.01 -15.02
N VAL A 96 -1.78 -18.74 -14.69
CA VAL A 96 -2.51 -17.78 -15.52
C VAL A 96 -1.64 -17.29 -16.67
N GLU A 97 -2.19 -17.30 -17.88
CA GLU A 97 -1.52 -16.74 -19.05
C GLU A 97 -1.32 -15.22 -18.94
N PRO A 98 -0.10 -14.70 -19.20
CA PRO A 98 0.19 -13.27 -19.06
C PRO A 98 -0.74 -12.35 -19.85
N ALA A 99 -1.18 -12.77 -21.04
CA ALA A 99 -2.05 -11.98 -21.90
C ALA A 99 -3.47 -11.74 -21.33
N ARG A 100 -3.87 -12.53 -20.31
CA ARG A 100 -5.16 -12.36 -19.62
C ARG A 100 -5.09 -11.39 -18.44
N ILE A 101 -3.89 -10.94 -18.07
CA ILE A 101 -3.63 -10.09 -16.91
C ILE A 101 -3.50 -8.64 -17.37
N ALA A 102 -4.38 -7.78 -16.88
CA ALA A 102 -4.27 -6.33 -17.03
C ALA A 102 -3.66 -5.74 -15.75
N ILE A 103 -2.61 -4.93 -15.89
CA ILE A 103 -2.06 -4.18 -14.75
C ILE A 103 -2.76 -2.82 -14.65
N ARG A 104 -3.41 -2.51 -13.52
CA ARG A 104 -3.86 -1.15 -13.18
C ARG A 104 -3.52 -0.82 -11.72
N PRO A 105 -2.77 0.25 -11.47
CA PRO A 105 -2.44 0.61 -10.09
C PRO A 105 -3.66 1.09 -9.32
N ASN A 106 -3.58 1.04 -7.99
CA ASN A 106 -4.51 1.78 -7.13
C ASN A 106 -4.20 3.28 -7.19
N GLY A 107 -5.21 4.09 -6.89
CA GLY A 107 -5.12 5.54 -6.97
C GLY A 107 -5.29 6.26 -5.63
N ILE A 108 -5.11 7.56 -5.71
CA ILE A 108 -5.46 8.55 -4.70
C ILE A 108 -6.45 9.55 -5.32
N ASP A 109 -7.20 10.25 -4.48
CA ASP A 109 -7.98 11.42 -4.93
C ASP A 109 -7.06 12.67 -4.89
N PRO A 110 -6.70 13.27 -6.04
CA PRO A 110 -5.86 14.46 -6.05
C PRO A 110 -6.42 15.63 -5.23
N ALA A 111 -7.76 15.75 -5.13
CA ALA A 111 -8.42 16.84 -4.42
C ALA A 111 -8.11 16.84 -2.92
N GLU A 112 -7.79 15.68 -2.32
CA GLU A 112 -7.36 15.58 -0.93
C GLU A 112 -6.02 16.32 -0.66
N PHE A 113 -5.24 16.59 -1.71
CA PHE A 113 -3.88 17.14 -1.63
C PHE A 113 -3.74 18.58 -2.16
N ASP A 114 -4.84 19.21 -2.57
CA ASP A 114 -4.86 20.59 -3.06
C ASP A 114 -4.52 21.59 -1.96
N THR A 115 -5.09 21.38 -0.76
CA THR A 115 -4.81 22.19 0.43
C THR A 115 -4.19 21.32 1.52
N LEU A 116 -2.86 21.33 1.57
CA LEU A 116 -2.12 20.57 2.57
C LEU A 116 -2.14 21.28 3.94
N PRO A 117 -2.28 20.53 5.04
CA PRO A 117 -2.22 21.09 6.38
C PRO A 117 -0.80 21.59 6.74
N ASP A 118 -0.75 22.49 7.70
CA ASP A 118 0.51 23.03 8.22
C ASP A 118 1.29 21.99 9.05
N ALA A 119 2.53 21.76 8.65
CA ALA A 119 3.47 20.89 9.35
C ALA A 119 3.84 21.42 10.74
N ALA A 120 3.89 22.75 10.93
CA ALA A 120 4.26 23.35 12.21
C ALA A 120 3.18 23.11 13.27
N ALA A 121 1.89 23.17 12.89
CA ALA A 121 0.78 22.82 13.77
C ALA A 121 0.85 21.37 14.27
N PHE A 122 1.18 20.41 13.39
CA PHE A 122 1.39 19.01 13.81
C PHE A 122 2.55 18.87 14.81
N ARG A 123 3.69 19.52 14.50
CA ARG A 123 4.87 19.51 15.38
C ARG A 123 4.55 20.09 16.76
N ALA A 124 3.85 21.23 16.82
CA ALA A 124 3.45 21.86 18.06
C ALA A 124 2.53 20.97 18.90
N ARG A 125 1.49 20.39 18.27
CA ARG A 125 0.54 19.48 18.94
C ARG A 125 1.23 18.27 19.57
N HIS A 126 2.26 17.75 18.91
CA HIS A 126 3.00 16.60 19.41
C HIS A 126 4.25 16.98 20.21
N GLY A 127 4.50 18.25 20.50
CA GLY A 127 5.67 18.69 21.28
C GLY A 127 7.00 18.34 20.59
N ILE A 128 7.08 18.53 19.28
CA ILE A 128 8.28 18.30 18.47
C ILE A 128 8.91 19.65 18.14
N ALA A 129 10.18 19.83 18.49
CA ALA A 129 10.89 21.08 18.24
C ALA A 129 11.04 21.37 16.73
N ALA A 130 11.16 22.65 16.39
CA ALA A 130 11.48 23.08 15.04
C ALA A 130 12.86 22.53 14.64
N GLY A 131 13.00 22.09 13.38
CA GLY A 131 14.26 21.53 12.87
C GLY A 131 14.54 20.08 13.29
N THR A 132 13.80 19.50 14.24
CA THR A 132 13.93 18.07 14.57
C THR A 132 13.61 17.20 13.35
N PRO A 133 14.56 16.38 12.85
CA PRO A 133 14.30 15.46 11.76
C PRO A 133 13.30 14.40 12.19
N ILE A 134 12.26 14.18 11.37
CA ILE A 134 11.22 13.20 11.65
C ILE A 134 11.32 12.07 10.63
N ILE A 135 11.54 10.85 11.12
CA ILE A 135 11.39 9.62 10.35
C ILE A 135 10.00 9.09 10.68
N LEU A 136 9.13 9.02 9.67
CA LEU A 136 7.75 8.61 9.84
C LEU A 136 7.57 7.15 9.40
N PHE A 137 7.06 6.33 10.31
CA PHE A 137 6.36 5.10 9.98
C PHE A 137 4.85 5.35 10.10
N LEU A 138 4.11 5.01 9.06
CA LEU A 138 2.66 5.18 8.99
C LEU A 138 2.05 3.96 8.28
N ALA A 139 1.59 3.01 9.09
CA ALA A 139 0.85 1.81 8.70
C ALA A 139 0.32 1.14 9.97
N ARG A 140 -0.55 0.13 9.83
CA ARG A 140 -0.93 -0.73 10.97
C ARG A 140 0.34 -1.33 11.60
N VAL A 141 0.41 -1.34 12.92
CA VAL A 141 1.55 -1.92 13.65
C VAL A 141 1.40 -3.44 13.63
N ASN A 142 1.88 -4.03 12.54
CA ASN A 142 1.86 -5.46 12.27
C ASN A 142 3.27 -5.89 11.82
N ARG A 143 3.68 -7.11 12.16
CA ARG A 143 4.97 -7.67 11.76
C ARG A 143 5.25 -7.61 10.25
N ILE A 144 4.23 -7.77 9.41
CA ILE A 144 4.39 -7.72 7.94
C ILE A 144 4.77 -6.32 7.44
N LYS A 145 4.48 -5.27 8.22
CA LYS A 145 4.86 -3.89 7.90
C LYS A 145 6.30 -3.57 8.27
N GLY A 146 7.04 -4.51 8.85
CA GLY A 146 8.49 -4.40 9.09
C GLY A 146 8.90 -3.27 10.04
N VAL A 147 8.02 -2.88 10.95
CA VAL A 147 8.31 -1.83 11.94
C VAL A 147 9.48 -2.21 12.85
N ASP A 148 9.66 -3.50 13.15
CA ASP A 148 10.81 -4.05 13.87
C ASP A 148 12.12 -3.85 13.12
N PHE A 149 12.11 -4.06 11.81
CA PHE A 149 13.25 -3.81 10.92
C PHE A 149 13.63 -2.32 10.89
N LEU A 150 12.63 -1.43 10.81
CA LEU A 150 12.88 0.01 10.90
C LEU A 150 13.41 0.45 12.27
N VAL A 151 12.90 -0.12 13.37
CA VAL A 151 13.41 0.19 14.71
C VAL A 151 14.90 -0.19 14.85
N GLN A 152 15.33 -1.34 14.30
CA GLN A 152 16.76 -1.71 14.27
C GLN A 152 17.59 -0.70 13.47
N SER A 153 17.09 -0.32 12.30
CA SER A 153 17.77 0.64 11.42
C SER A 153 17.85 2.01 12.06
N PHE A 154 16.78 2.45 12.74
CA PHE A 154 16.74 3.71 13.45
C PHE A 154 17.73 3.78 14.62
N ALA A 155 17.96 2.69 15.34
CA ALA A 155 19.01 2.67 16.36
C ALA A 155 20.41 2.97 15.80
N LEU A 156 20.68 2.62 14.53
CA LEU A 156 21.91 3.00 13.84
C LEU A 156 21.86 4.45 13.33
N VAL A 157 20.73 4.91 12.80
CA VAL A 157 20.52 6.31 12.39
C VAL A 157 20.76 7.25 13.58
N HIS A 158 20.21 6.92 14.74
CA HIS A 158 20.30 7.73 15.95
C HIS A 158 21.76 7.96 16.41
N LYS A 159 22.67 7.01 16.16
CA LYS A 159 24.10 7.20 16.43
C LYS A 159 24.75 8.28 15.55
N GLN A 160 24.23 8.51 14.35
CA GLN A 160 24.76 9.49 13.40
C GLN A 160 23.96 10.81 13.39
N VAL A 161 22.67 10.74 13.72
CA VAL A 161 21.74 11.87 13.77
C VAL A 161 21.00 11.83 15.12
N PRO A 162 21.64 12.18 16.25
CA PRO A 162 21.09 12.01 17.60
C PRO A 162 19.78 12.79 17.84
N GLN A 163 19.59 13.88 17.11
CA GLN A 163 18.39 14.71 17.19
C GLN A 163 17.17 14.13 16.44
N ALA A 164 17.34 13.06 15.65
CA ALA A 164 16.23 12.48 14.89
C ALA A 164 15.18 11.83 15.80
N LEU A 165 13.91 11.93 15.42
CA LEU A 165 12.79 11.24 16.05
C LEU A 165 12.16 10.24 15.08
N LEU A 166 11.89 9.04 15.57
CA LEU A 166 11.05 8.06 14.88
C LEU A 166 9.61 8.19 15.38
N LEU A 167 8.68 8.52 14.49
CA LEU A 167 7.25 8.50 14.78
C LEU A 167 6.64 7.20 14.24
N ILE A 168 6.01 6.43 15.12
CA ILE A 168 5.27 5.22 14.77
C ILE A 168 3.78 5.55 14.86
N VAL A 169 3.16 5.64 13.69
CA VAL A 169 1.77 6.04 13.49
C VAL A 169 0.97 4.89 12.88
N GLY A 170 -0.20 4.63 13.45
CA GLY A 170 -1.15 3.60 13.01
C GLY A 170 -1.73 2.81 14.18
N PRO A 171 -2.82 2.07 13.93
CA PRO A 171 -3.45 1.25 14.96
C PRO A 171 -2.59 0.01 15.24
N ASP A 172 -2.62 -0.47 16.48
CA ASP A 172 -2.02 -1.76 16.84
C ASP A 172 -2.81 -2.91 16.20
N ASP A 173 -2.09 -3.84 15.60
CA ASP A 173 -2.63 -5.07 15.01
C ASP A 173 -1.94 -6.30 15.61
N GLY A 174 -1.61 -6.21 16.90
CA GLY A 174 -1.04 -7.29 17.70
C GLY A 174 0.49 -7.37 17.68
N TYR A 175 1.18 -6.26 17.37
CA TYR A 175 2.65 -6.23 17.34
C TYR A 175 3.29 -5.05 18.07
N LEU A 176 2.49 -4.10 18.57
CA LEU A 176 3.02 -2.91 19.26
C LEU A 176 3.81 -3.26 20.53
N GLY A 177 3.43 -4.30 21.26
CA GLY A 177 4.13 -4.74 22.47
C GLY A 177 5.56 -5.19 22.18
N GLU A 178 5.76 -5.96 21.12
CA GLU A 178 7.05 -6.43 20.62
C GLU A 178 7.93 -5.25 20.21
N VAL A 179 7.36 -4.31 19.46
CA VAL A 179 8.07 -3.10 19.01
C VAL A 179 8.53 -2.26 20.20
N LYS A 180 7.67 -2.03 21.19
CA LYS A 180 8.05 -1.29 22.42
C LYS A 180 9.18 -1.98 23.19
N ARG A 181 9.13 -3.31 23.34
CA ARG A 181 10.22 -4.07 23.98
C ARG A 181 11.54 -3.92 23.23
N GLN A 182 11.50 -3.95 21.90
CA GLN A 182 12.67 -3.78 21.06
C GLN A 182 13.27 -2.37 21.17
N VAL A 183 12.42 -1.33 21.13
CA VAL A 183 12.83 0.07 21.34
C VAL A 183 13.54 0.25 22.69
N ASN A 184 13.00 -0.35 23.76
CA ASN A 184 13.61 -0.32 25.09
C ASN A 184 14.94 -1.07 25.13
N ALA A 185 14.99 -2.28 24.55
CA ALA A 185 16.21 -3.09 24.51
C ALA A 185 17.36 -2.41 23.74
N LEU A 186 17.02 -1.58 22.74
CA LEU A 186 17.98 -0.79 21.96
C LEU A 186 18.36 0.54 22.61
N GLY A 187 17.74 0.92 23.74
CA GLY A 187 18.06 2.14 24.47
C GLY A 187 17.66 3.44 23.76
N ILE A 188 16.67 3.39 22.86
CA ILE A 188 16.24 4.53 22.01
C ILE A 188 14.83 5.05 22.34
N ALA A 189 14.28 4.67 23.50
CA ALA A 189 12.90 4.98 23.88
C ALA A 189 12.56 6.48 23.86
N GLU A 190 13.50 7.34 24.26
CA GLU A 190 13.30 8.80 24.28
C GLU A 190 13.21 9.41 22.87
N HIS A 191 13.65 8.68 21.84
CA HIS A 191 13.69 9.11 20.45
C HIS A 191 12.63 8.44 19.57
N VAL A 192 11.74 7.64 20.16
CA VAL A 192 10.64 6.98 19.47
C VAL A 192 9.31 7.42 20.08
N ARG A 193 8.38 7.92 19.26
CA ARG A 193 7.03 8.28 19.70
C ARG A 193 5.98 7.42 19.02
N PHE A 194 5.11 6.82 19.82
CA PHE A 194 3.95 6.08 19.34
C PHE A 194 2.73 6.99 19.37
N ILE A 195 2.23 7.38 18.20
CA ILE A 195 1.14 8.37 18.08
C ILE A 195 -0.24 7.72 18.06
N GLY A 196 -0.32 6.46 17.61
CA GLY A 196 -1.60 5.78 17.37
C GLY A 196 -2.16 6.08 15.99
N TYR A 197 -3.46 5.80 15.78
CA TYR A 197 -4.13 5.99 14.50
C TYR A 197 -4.33 7.48 14.18
N LEU A 198 -4.06 7.87 12.93
CA LEU A 198 -4.37 9.18 12.36
C LEU A 198 -5.13 8.99 11.04
N ASP A 199 -6.07 9.88 10.76
CA ASP A 199 -6.81 9.95 9.50
C ASP A 199 -6.89 11.38 8.97
N GLY A 200 -7.52 11.53 7.80
CA GLY A 200 -7.80 12.82 7.17
C GLY A 200 -6.65 13.82 7.23
N LYS A 201 -6.94 15.03 7.71
CA LYS A 201 -5.96 16.13 7.79
C LYS A 201 -4.80 15.84 8.76
N GLU A 202 -5.02 15.08 9.83
CA GLU A 202 -3.94 14.76 10.77
C GLU A 202 -2.91 13.82 10.13
N LYS A 203 -3.38 12.83 9.36
CA LYS A 203 -2.52 11.94 8.56
C LYS A 203 -1.67 12.74 7.55
N LEU A 204 -2.31 13.65 6.79
CA LEU A 204 -1.61 14.51 5.84
C LEU A 204 -0.58 15.42 6.54
N ALA A 205 -0.91 15.94 7.72
CA ALA A 205 -0.01 16.78 8.50
C ALA A 205 1.21 15.99 9.02
N ALA A 206 1.04 14.72 9.36
CA ALA A 206 2.14 13.84 9.71
C ALA A 206 3.11 13.64 8.55
N TYR A 207 2.60 13.37 7.33
CA TYR A 207 3.46 13.30 6.13
C TYR A 207 4.21 14.60 5.91
N ARG A 208 3.51 15.73 5.93
CA ARG A 208 4.08 17.08 5.77
C ARG A 208 5.16 17.42 6.80
N ALA A 209 4.99 16.96 8.04
CA ALA A 209 5.95 17.18 9.10
C ALA A 209 7.19 16.27 8.98
N ALA A 210 7.06 15.12 8.34
CA ALA A 210 8.13 14.14 8.19
C ALA A 210 9.26 14.65 7.28
N SER A 211 10.50 14.39 7.69
CA SER A 211 11.67 14.54 6.82
C SER A 211 11.76 13.40 5.82
N VAL A 212 11.32 12.21 6.22
CA VAL A 212 11.22 11.03 5.37
C VAL A 212 10.12 10.10 5.88
N TYR A 213 9.33 9.55 4.96
CA TYR A 213 8.40 8.45 5.23
C TYR A 213 9.07 7.12 4.87
N VAL A 214 8.99 6.14 5.76
CA VAL A 214 9.55 4.80 5.55
C VAL A 214 8.43 3.76 5.62
N LEU A 215 8.27 2.99 4.54
CA LEU A 215 7.40 1.81 4.48
C LEU A 215 8.26 0.54 4.35
N PRO A 216 8.70 -0.06 5.47
CA PRO A 216 9.70 -1.13 5.48
C PRO A 216 9.06 -2.53 5.38
N SER A 217 7.95 -2.67 4.66
CA SER A 217 7.14 -3.90 4.68
C SER A 217 7.89 -5.12 4.12
N THR A 218 7.74 -6.28 4.75
CA THR A 218 8.16 -7.55 4.12
C THR A 218 7.32 -7.86 2.89
N TYR A 219 6.04 -7.48 2.95
CA TYR A 219 5.08 -7.65 1.89
C TYR A 219 3.99 -6.59 2.00
N ASP A 220 3.82 -5.82 0.93
CA ASP A 220 2.68 -4.95 0.72
C ASP A 220 2.31 -4.99 -0.76
N ILE A 221 1.07 -5.35 -1.07
CA ILE A 221 0.66 -5.52 -2.47
C ILE A 221 0.81 -4.24 -3.28
N PHE A 222 0.74 -3.06 -2.65
CA PHE A 222 0.90 -1.82 -3.39
C PHE A 222 1.53 -0.72 -2.54
N GLY A 223 1.00 -0.44 -1.34
CA GLY A 223 1.52 0.62 -0.49
C GLY A 223 0.99 2.02 -0.85
N ILE A 224 -0.34 2.19 -0.85
CA ILE A 224 -1.03 3.48 -1.12
C ILE A 224 -0.46 4.63 -0.26
N THR A 225 -0.02 4.34 0.97
CA THR A 225 0.61 5.31 1.86
C THR A 225 1.89 5.95 1.29
N LEU A 226 2.58 5.30 0.35
CA LEU A 226 3.69 5.90 -0.41
C LEU A 226 3.17 6.95 -1.40
N LEU A 227 2.06 6.69 -2.07
CA LEU A 227 1.40 7.69 -2.94
C LEU A 227 0.97 8.91 -2.11
N GLU A 228 0.34 8.69 -0.96
CA GLU A 228 -0.10 9.76 -0.07
C GLU A 228 1.08 10.62 0.42
N ALA A 229 2.19 9.99 0.81
CA ALA A 229 3.40 10.69 1.22
C ALA A 229 4.02 11.50 0.07
N LEU A 230 4.16 10.90 -1.11
CA LEU A 230 4.66 11.59 -2.30
C LEU A 230 3.75 12.74 -2.72
N ALA A 231 2.44 12.53 -2.67
CA ALA A 231 1.46 13.57 -2.92
C ALA A 231 1.59 14.70 -1.89
N CYS A 232 1.96 14.44 -0.64
CA CYS A 232 2.29 15.49 0.34
C CYS A 232 3.64 16.20 0.11
N GLY A 233 4.44 15.74 -0.87
CA GLY A 233 5.79 16.22 -1.12
C GLY A 233 6.79 15.71 -0.08
N THR A 234 6.53 14.55 0.52
CA THR A 234 7.40 13.93 1.51
C THR A 234 8.30 12.89 0.84
N PRO A 235 9.63 12.93 1.05
CA PRO A 235 10.53 11.88 0.58
C PRO A 235 10.14 10.51 1.12
N VAL A 236 10.24 9.47 0.28
CA VAL A 236 9.85 8.11 0.67
C VAL A 236 10.98 7.10 0.49
N ILE A 237 11.06 6.16 1.44
CA ILE A 237 11.89 4.96 1.37
C ILE A 237 10.97 3.76 1.55
N ALA A 238 11.07 2.80 0.64
CA ALA A 238 10.35 1.54 0.72
C ALA A 238 11.31 0.35 0.67
N THR A 239 10.81 -0.83 1.02
CA THR A 239 11.50 -2.08 0.75
C THR A 239 11.12 -2.66 -0.62
N ASP A 240 11.93 -3.57 -1.12
CA ASP A 240 11.66 -4.39 -2.31
C ASP A 240 10.44 -5.32 -2.16
N GLY A 241 9.94 -5.52 -0.94
CA GLY A 241 8.69 -6.23 -0.65
C GLY A 241 7.41 -5.41 -0.88
N VAL A 242 7.51 -4.13 -1.27
CA VAL A 242 6.35 -3.28 -1.57
C VAL A 242 6.11 -3.21 -3.08
N GLY A 243 4.89 -3.50 -3.52
CA GLY A 243 4.52 -3.51 -4.94
C GLY A 243 4.83 -2.22 -5.71
N PHE A 244 4.65 -1.06 -5.05
CA PHE A 244 4.98 0.24 -5.64
C PHE A 244 6.48 0.52 -5.81
N ALA A 245 7.36 -0.31 -5.26
CA ALA A 245 8.81 -0.12 -5.35
C ALA A 245 9.35 -0.08 -6.79
N ASP A 246 8.77 -0.87 -7.70
CA ASP A 246 9.21 -0.87 -9.10
C ASP A 246 8.90 0.46 -9.79
N PHE A 247 7.73 1.05 -9.53
CA PHE A 247 7.41 2.40 -10.00
C PHE A 247 8.35 3.45 -9.40
N MET A 248 8.70 3.32 -8.12
CA MET A 248 9.64 4.22 -7.46
C MET A 248 11.02 4.21 -8.13
N ARG A 249 11.55 3.03 -8.44
CA ARG A 249 12.86 2.86 -9.11
C ARG A 249 12.85 3.43 -10.52
N GLN A 250 11.84 3.07 -11.32
CA GLN A 250 11.75 3.46 -12.73
C GLN A 250 11.63 4.98 -12.92
N ASN A 251 11.03 5.68 -11.96
CA ASN A 251 10.73 7.11 -12.07
C ASN A 251 11.56 7.98 -11.13
N ASN A 252 12.48 7.39 -10.36
CA ASN A 252 13.35 8.09 -9.40
C ASN A 252 12.59 8.95 -8.36
N ILE A 253 11.39 8.52 -7.96
CA ILE A 253 10.51 9.27 -7.04
C ILE A 253 10.69 8.89 -5.56
N GLY A 254 11.59 7.96 -5.26
CA GLY A 254 11.94 7.58 -3.89
C GLY A 254 13.03 6.52 -3.88
N ALA A 255 13.38 6.00 -2.72
CA ALA A 255 14.45 5.01 -2.60
C ALA A 255 13.89 3.63 -2.22
N VAL A 256 14.56 2.58 -2.71
CA VAL A 256 14.19 1.21 -2.40
C VAL A 256 15.38 0.45 -1.88
N VAL A 257 15.21 -0.18 -0.72
CA VAL A 257 16.22 -1.04 -0.08
C VAL A 257 15.70 -2.49 0.01
N ASN A 258 16.59 -3.45 0.19
CA ASN A 258 16.17 -4.83 0.41
C ASN A 258 15.66 -4.99 1.85
N PHE A 259 14.54 -5.71 2.04
CA PHE A 259 14.06 -6.02 3.37
C PHE A 259 15.12 -6.83 4.15
N GLY A 260 15.37 -6.42 5.41
CA GLY A 260 16.36 -7.06 6.29
C GLY A 260 17.78 -6.49 6.19
N ASP A 261 18.06 -5.60 5.24
CA ASP A 261 19.33 -4.89 5.17
C ASP A 261 19.30 -3.60 6.01
N THR A 262 19.59 -3.78 7.31
CA THR A 262 19.51 -2.70 8.32
C THR A 262 20.53 -1.59 8.02
N ALA A 263 21.68 -1.94 7.46
CA ALA A 263 22.72 -0.99 7.10
C ALA A 263 22.31 -0.15 5.90
N ALA A 264 21.74 -0.77 4.86
CA ALA A 264 21.24 -0.04 3.69
C ALA A 264 20.08 0.90 4.04
N LEU A 265 19.12 0.44 4.86
CA LEU A 265 18.01 1.30 5.30
C LEU A 265 18.52 2.48 6.14
N GLN A 266 19.45 2.24 7.07
CA GLN A 266 20.09 3.31 7.83
C GLN A 266 20.80 4.32 6.92
N ALA A 267 21.64 3.83 6.00
CA ALA A 267 22.42 4.67 5.11
C ALA A 267 21.50 5.56 4.25
N GLU A 268 20.41 5.00 3.73
CA GLU A 268 19.46 5.73 2.91
C GLU A 268 18.65 6.77 3.72
N ILE A 269 18.25 6.43 4.95
CA ILE A 269 17.63 7.41 5.86
C ILE A 269 18.62 8.57 6.11
N VAL A 270 19.86 8.28 6.50
CA VAL A 270 20.86 9.33 6.78
C VAL A 270 21.14 10.17 5.53
N ARG A 271 21.26 9.54 4.36
CA ARG A 271 21.41 10.24 3.08
C ARG A 271 20.29 11.24 2.85
N VAL A 272 19.03 10.84 3.06
CA VAL A 272 17.87 11.75 2.93
C VAL A 272 17.92 12.87 3.97
N LEU A 273 18.22 12.56 5.23
CA LEU A 273 18.27 13.55 6.31
C LEU A 273 19.39 14.59 6.15
N GLN A 274 20.49 14.22 5.47
CA GLN A 274 21.65 15.07 5.23
C GLN A 274 21.69 15.68 3.83
N GLN A 275 20.75 15.33 2.95
CA GLN A 275 20.72 15.84 1.58
C GLN A 275 20.48 17.37 1.58
N PRO A 276 21.15 18.14 0.70
CA PRO A 276 20.87 19.56 0.57
C PRO A 276 19.39 19.84 0.30
N VAL A 277 18.82 20.77 1.07
CA VAL A 277 17.39 21.12 1.01
C VAL A 277 16.89 21.40 -0.42
N PRO A 278 17.61 22.14 -1.28
CA PRO A 278 17.14 22.40 -2.65
C PRO A 278 16.98 21.13 -3.49
N GLU A 279 17.92 20.18 -3.38
CA GLU A 279 17.87 18.93 -4.14
C GLU A 279 16.74 18.02 -3.65
N LEU A 280 16.59 17.91 -2.32
CA LEU A 280 15.53 17.12 -1.72
C LEU A 280 14.14 17.69 -2.06
N ALA A 281 14.00 19.01 -2.07
CA ALA A 281 12.79 19.70 -2.47
C ALA A 281 12.46 19.46 -3.95
N ALA A 282 13.45 19.54 -4.85
CA ALA A 282 13.26 19.27 -6.27
C ALA A 282 12.78 17.84 -6.53
N ARG A 283 13.41 16.85 -5.88
CA ARG A 283 13.00 15.44 -5.99
C ARG A 283 11.59 15.21 -5.43
N SER A 284 11.27 15.81 -4.30
CA SER A 284 9.95 15.70 -3.68
C SER A 284 8.85 16.34 -4.55
N ALA A 285 9.14 17.48 -5.18
CA ALA A 285 8.24 18.12 -6.13
C ALA A 285 8.02 17.26 -7.39
N ALA A 286 9.08 16.64 -7.91
CA ALA A 286 8.99 15.71 -9.03
C ALA A 286 8.15 14.47 -8.69
N GLY A 287 8.35 13.89 -7.50
CA GLY A 287 7.57 12.76 -6.99
C GLY A 287 6.10 13.10 -6.80
N ARG A 288 5.80 14.25 -6.18
CA ARG A 288 4.42 14.77 -6.04
C ARG A 288 3.73 14.88 -7.39
N ARG A 289 4.37 15.56 -8.35
CA ARG A 289 3.82 15.75 -9.70
C ARG A 289 3.53 14.41 -10.37
N TYR A 290 4.52 13.50 -10.37
CA TYR A 290 4.38 12.19 -10.99
C TYR A 290 3.19 11.41 -10.41
N VAL A 291 3.04 11.40 -9.08
CA VAL A 291 1.94 10.68 -8.42
C VAL A 291 0.58 11.30 -8.74
N LEU A 292 0.45 12.63 -8.69
CA LEU A 292 -0.82 13.30 -8.99
C LEU A 292 -1.25 13.13 -10.46
N GLU A 293 -0.29 13.10 -11.40
CA GLU A 293 -0.56 12.93 -12.82
C GLU A 293 -0.91 11.47 -13.19
N ASN A 294 -0.27 10.49 -12.56
CA ASN A 294 -0.36 9.08 -12.99
C ASN A 294 -1.19 8.17 -12.07
N PHE A 295 -1.47 8.60 -10.84
CA PHE A 295 -2.18 7.77 -9.84
C PHE A 295 -3.45 8.46 -9.30
N GLY A 296 -3.97 9.47 -9.99
CA GLY A 296 -5.30 10.02 -9.69
C GLY A 296 -6.41 9.04 -10.07
N TRP A 297 -7.43 8.89 -9.22
CA TRP A 297 -8.56 7.98 -9.46
C TRP A 297 -9.27 8.23 -10.80
N ASP A 298 -9.37 9.49 -11.24
CA ASP A 298 -9.94 9.83 -12.55
C ASP A 298 -9.15 9.22 -13.71
N SER A 299 -7.81 9.22 -13.62
CA SER A 299 -6.97 8.61 -14.66
C SER A 299 -7.12 7.10 -14.65
N ILE A 300 -7.04 6.49 -13.46
CA ILE A 300 -7.18 5.04 -13.31
C ILE A 300 -8.57 4.58 -13.79
N ALA A 301 -9.63 5.31 -13.46
CA ALA A 301 -10.98 5.00 -13.91
C ALA A 301 -11.11 5.05 -15.44
N ARG A 302 -10.49 6.04 -16.10
CA ARG A 302 -10.43 6.08 -17.57
C ARG A 302 -9.69 4.88 -18.14
N ASP A 303 -8.57 4.48 -17.54
CA ASP A 303 -7.77 3.33 -17.98
C ASP A 303 -8.48 1.97 -17.81
N TRP A 304 -9.51 1.93 -16.98
CA TRP A 304 -10.38 0.77 -16.78
C TRP A 304 -11.44 0.61 -17.87
N LEU A 305 -11.91 1.70 -18.49
CA LEU A 305 -12.99 1.64 -19.48
C LEU A 305 -12.68 0.69 -20.66
N PRO A 306 -11.48 0.73 -21.27
CA PRO A 306 -11.12 -0.21 -22.34
C PRO A 306 -11.07 -1.67 -21.86
N VAL A 307 -10.71 -1.90 -20.60
CA VAL A 307 -10.66 -3.26 -20.02
C VAL A 307 -12.08 -3.83 -19.92
N TYR A 308 -13.03 -3.05 -19.41
CA TYR A 308 -14.44 -3.47 -19.35
C TYR A 308 -15.05 -3.63 -20.74
N ALA A 309 -14.83 -2.67 -21.65
CA ALA A 309 -15.31 -2.75 -23.02
C ALA A 309 -14.81 -4.04 -23.72
N GLY A 310 -13.53 -4.39 -23.56
CA GLY A 310 -12.96 -5.62 -24.10
C GLY A 310 -13.50 -6.91 -23.47
N CYS A 311 -14.15 -6.84 -22.31
CA CYS A 311 -14.83 -8.00 -21.69
C CYS A 311 -16.25 -8.20 -22.22
N ALA A 312 -16.95 -7.12 -22.59
CA ALA A 312 -18.35 -7.17 -23.00
C ALA A 312 -18.58 -7.66 -24.45
N VAL A 313 -17.52 -7.69 -25.27
CA VAL A 313 -17.59 -8.02 -26.72
C VAL A 313 -17.38 -9.53 -27.01
N ASN A 314 -17.21 -10.36 -25.98
CA ASN A 314 -17.02 -11.82 -26.10
C ASN A 314 -18.19 -12.63 -25.54
#